data_AF-A0A0Q5LK61-F1
#
_entry.id   AF-A0A0Q5LK61-F1
#
_cell.length_a   1.000
_cell.length_b   1.000
_cell.length_c   1.000
_cell.angle_alpha   90.00
_cell.angle_beta   90.00
_cell.angle_gamma   90.00
#
_symmetry.space_group_name_H-M   'P 1'
#
loop_
_entity.id
_entity.type
_entity.pdbx_description
1 polymer ?
#
loop_
_entity_poly.entity_id
_entity_poly.type
_entity_poly.pdbx_seq_one_letter_code
_entity_poly.pdbx_strand_id
1 'polypeptide(L)'
;MNISTTRSDVALWFVDEVPDRLVHDGVRYRVSDMPTKLFDEPTFVHALITHPPRQFVGWRFQATDGVGTTHMFEVLRDAAGRWVLGRVYD
;
A
#
# COMPACT_ATOMS: atom_id res chain seq x y z
N MET A 1 -8.45 16.57 8.50
CA MET A 1 -7.68 15.38 8.06
C MET A 1 -8.24 14.20 8.80
N ASN A 2 -9.08 13.41 8.14
CA ASN A 2 -9.67 12.21 8.75
C ASN A 2 -8.85 11.01 8.30
N ILE A 3 -8.25 10.29 9.25
CA ILE A 3 -7.57 9.02 8.98
C ILE A 3 -8.55 7.89 9.31
N SER A 4 -8.94 7.10 8.31
CA SER A 4 -9.75 5.90 8.54
C SER A 4 -8.82 4.68 8.61
N THR A 5 -8.54 4.19 9.82
CA THR A 5 -7.67 3.04 10.07
C THR A 5 -8.50 1.75 10.21
N THR A 6 -9.17 1.32 9.13
CA THR A 6 -9.76 -0.02 9.09
C THR A 6 -8.99 -0.84 8.06
N ARG A 7 -8.32 -1.92 8.50
CA ARG A 7 -7.62 -2.86 7.60
C ARG A 7 -8.66 -3.67 6.84
N SER A 8 -9.10 -3.18 5.69
CA SER A 8 -9.96 -3.90 4.75
C SER A 8 -9.13 -4.56 3.65
N ASP A 9 -9.61 -5.70 3.15
CA ASP A 9 -9.01 -6.34 1.97
C ASP A 9 -9.18 -5.42 0.74
N VAL A 10 -8.12 -5.33 -0.07
CA VAL A 10 -8.14 -4.59 -1.33
C VAL A 10 -7.64 -5.46 -2.47
N ALA A 11 -8.05 -5.15 -3.69
CA ALA A 11 -7.50 -5.79 -4.88
C ALA A 11 -6.57 -4.79 -5.59
N LEU A 12 -5.33 -5.22 -5.83
CA LEU A 12 -4.27 -4.41 -6.45
C LEU A 12 -3.78 -5.12 -7.71
N TRP A 13 -3.86 -4.44 -8.85
CA TRP A 13 -3.36 -4.93 -10.14
C TRP A 13 -2.02 -4.28 -10.47
N PHE A 14 -1.19 -5.05 -11.15
CA PHE A 14 0.17 -4.68 -11.53
C PHE A 14 0.32 -4.64 -13.04
N VAL A 15 1.13 -3.71 -13.51
CA VAL A 15 1.73 -3.68 -14.85
C VAL A 15 3.23 -3.51 -14.64
N ASP A 16 4.04 -4.36 -15.27
CA ASP A 16 5.50 -4.36 -15.11
C ASP A 16 5.97 -4.35 -13.64
N GLU A 17 5.29 -5.13 -12.79
CA GLU A 17 5.54 -5.26 -11.34
C GLU A 17 5.26 -3.99 -10.51
N VAL A 18 4.63 -2.97 -11.10
CA VAL A 18 4.27 -1.71 -10.46
C VAL A 18 2.74 -1.60 -10.36
N PRO A 19 2.17 -1.10 -9.24
CA PRO A 19 0.73 -0.86 -9.13
C PRO A 19 0.17 0.01 -10.28
N ASP A 20 -0.93 -0.44 -10.89
CA ASP A 20 -1.65 0.29 -11.96
C ASP A 20 -3.11 0.57 -11.58
N ARG A 21 -3.78 -0.36 -10.86
CA ARG A 21 -5.18 -0.21 -10.45
C ARG A 21 -5.44 -0.75 -9.06
N LEU A 22 -6.37 -0.11 -8.35
CA LEU A 22 -6.82 -0.48 -7.01
C LEU A 22 -8.36 -0.61 -7.01
N VAL A 23 -8.87 -1.62 -6.30
CA VAL A 23 -10.26 -1.64 -5.85
C VAL A 23 -10.28 -1.59 -4.33
N HIS A 24 -10.91 -0.56 -3.78
CA HIS A 24 -11.11 -0.34 -2.36
C HIS A 24 -12.56 0.07 -2.13
N ASP A 25 -13.24 -0.58 -1.16
CA ASP A 25 -14.64 -0.32 -0.80
C ASP A 25 -15.60 -0.29 -2.00
N GLY A 26 -15.36 -1.16 -2.99
CA GLY A 26 -16.17 -1.27 -4.21
C GLY A 26 -15.87 -0.21 -5.29
N VAL A 27 -15.02 0.77 -5.00
CA VAL A 27 -14.62 1.83 -5.93
C VAL A 27 -13.33 1.42 -6.66
N ARG A 28 -13.30 1.70 -7.97
CA ARG A 28 -12.14 1.47 -8.84
C ARG A 28 -11.32 2.74 -8.95
N TYR A 29 -10.03 2.62 -8.70
CA TYR A 29 -9.05 3.70 -8.85
C TYR A 29 -7.97 3.30 -9.86
N ARG A 30 -7.49 4.27 -10.62
CA ARG A 30 -6.31 4.16 -11.46
C ARG A 30 -5.15 4.91 -10.81
N VAL A 31 -3.99 4.28 -10.72
CA VAL A 31 -2.78 4.92 -10.21
C VAL A 31 -2.43 6.10 -11.11
N SER A 32 -2.17 7.26 -10.51
CA SER A 32 -1.96 8.54 -11.20
C SER A 32 -0.59 9.18 -10.91
N ASP A 33 0.26 8.54 -10.12
CA ASP A 33 1.66 8.92 -9.87
C ASP A 33 2.64 7.74 -10.06
N MET A 34 3.87 7.88 -9.56
CA MET A 34 4.86 6.80 -9.52
C MET A 34 4.83 6.10 -8.15
N PRO A 35 4.39 4.83 -8.07
CA PRO A 35 4.32 4.12 -6.80
C PRO A 35 5.67 4.00 -6.09
N THR A 36 5.65 4.22 -4.78
CA THR A 36 6.81 4.09 -3.89
C THR A 36 6.71 2.79 -3.10
N LYS A 37 7.77 1.98 -3.11
CA LYS A 37 7.87 0.78 -2.26
C LYS A 37 7.96 1.18 -0.78
N LEU A 38 7.15 0.54 0.06
CA LEU A 38 7.22 0.64 1.51
C LEU A 38 8.02 -0.54 2.04
N PHE A 39 8.92 -0.23 2.98
CA PHE A 39 9.72 -1.21 3.68
C PHE A 39 9.56 -1.03 5.18
N ASP A 40 9.58 -2.14 5.92
CA ASP A 40 9.56 -2.15 7.38
C ASP A 40 10.84 -2.78 7.93
N GLU A 41 11.19 -2.41 9.16
CA GLU A 41 12.31 -2.99 9.89
C GLU A 41 11.83 -4.17 10.73
N PRO A 42 12.62 -5.24 10.90
CA PRO A 42 12.23 -6.37 11.72
C PRO A 42 12.01 -5.91 13.17
N THR A 43 10.90 -6.33 13.78
CA THR A 43 10.59 -6.05 15.19
C THR A 43 11.56 -6.72 16.17
N PHE A 44 12.28 -7.74 15.72
CA PHE A 44 13.36 -8.38 16.47
C PHE A 44 14.59 -8.54 15.59
N VAL A 45 15.72 -8.04 16.07
CA VAL A 45 17.02 -8.11 15.43
C VAL A 45 18.00 -8.60 16.49
N HIS A 46 18.73 -9.68 16.21
CA HIS A 46 19.76 -10.17 17.12
C HIS A 46 20.83 -9.08 17.32
N ALA A 47 21.33 -8.88 18.54
CA ALA A 47 22.23 -7.77 18.90
C ALA A 47 23.54 -7.69 18.07
N LEU A 48 23.88 -8.76 17.35
CA LEU A 48 25.05 -8.84 16.46
C LEU A 48 24.76 -8.37 15.03
N ILE A 49 23.49 -8.15 14.67
CA ILE A 49 23.08 -7.65 13.36
C ILE A 49 23.04 -6.12 13.43
N THR A 50 24.02 -5.48 12.80
CA THR A 50 24.11 -4.01 12.75
C THR A 50 23.30 -3.40 11.61
N HIS A 51 22.88 -4.21 10.64
CA HIS A 51 22.12 -3.80 9.46
C HIS A 51 21.01 -4.82 9.18
N PRO A 52 19.88 -4.76 9.89
CA PRO A 52 18.78 -5.67 9.64
C PRO A 52 18.24 -5.47 8.21
N PRO A 53 17.95 -6.55 7.47
CA PRO A 53 17.37 -6.43 6.15
C PRO A 53 15.98 -5.81 6.26
N ARG A 54 15.74 -4.75 5.49
CA ARG A 54 14.42 -4.14 5.38
C ARG A 54 13.50 -5.04 4.56
N GLN A 55 12.32 -5.35 5.10
CA GLN A 55 11.34 -6.19 4.43
C GLN A 55 10.42 -5.32 3.59
N PHE A 56 10.19 -5.69 2.32
CA PHE A 56 9.14 -5.07 1.52
C PHE A 56 7.77 -5.39 2.13
N VAL A 57 7.01 -4.36 2.48
CA VAL A 57 5.70 -4.52 3.13
C VAL A 57 4.54 -3.98 2.30
N GLY A 58 4.80 -3.19 1.25
CA GLY A 58 3.73 -2.71 0.40
C GLY A 58 4.07 -1.51 -0.47
N TRP A 59 3.05 -0.76 -0.83
CA TRP A 59 3.15 0.36 -1.76
C TRP A 59 2.46 1.61 -1.21
N ARG A 60 2.99 2.76 -1.58
CA ARG A 60 2.33 4.05 -1.47
C ARG A 60 2.18 4.66 -2.86
N PHE A 61 0.99 5.12 -3.22
CA PHE A 61 0.71 5.75 -4.50
C PHE A 61 -0.53 6.63 -4.45
N GLN A 62 -0.59 7.60 -5.35
CA GLN A 62 -1.80 8.36 -5.64
C GLN A 62 -2.67 7.57 -6.63
N ALA A 63 -3.98 7.54 -6.41
CA ALA A 63 -4.91 6.96 -7.37
C ALA A 63 -6.20 7.78 -7.47
N THR A 64 -6.77 7.80 -8.68
CA THR A 64 -7.93 8.60 -9.04
C THR A 64 -9.08 7.71 -9.49
N ASP A 65 -10.28 7.96 -8.99
CA ASP A 65 -11.49 7.20 -9.36
C ASP A 65 -12.09 7.66 -10.71
N GLY A 66 -13.19 7.02 -11.12
CA GLY A 66 -13.89 7.35 -12.36
C GLY A 66 -14.59 8.71 -12.40
N VAL A 67 -14.73 9.40 -11.26
CA VAL A 67 -15.33 10.74 -11.18
C VAL A 67 -14.30 11.84 -10.95
N GLY A 68 -13.01 11.49 -10.84
CA GLY A 68 -11.89 12.42 -10.68
C GLY A 68 -11.45 12.64 -9.23
N THR A 69 -12.04 11.94 -8.25
CA THR A 69 -11.61 12.01 -6.86
C THR A 69 -10.27 11.32 -6.72
N THR A 70 -9.31 11.99 -6.08
CA THR A 70 -7.95 11.50 -5.93
C THR A 70 -7.62 11.33 -4.47
N HIS A 71 -6.99 10.21 -4.13
CA HIS A 71 -6.49 9.94 -2.78
C HIS A 71 -5.05 9.38 -2.86
N MET A 72 -4.32 9.52 -1.76
CA MET A 72 -3.08 8.79 -1.53
C MET A 72 -3.39 7.51 -0.74
N PHE A 73 -2.95 6.36 -1.24
CA PHE A 73 -3.13 5.06 -0.61
C PHE A 73 -1.80 4.50 -0.13
N GLU A 74 -1.81 3.94 1.07
CA GLU A 74 -0.83 2.95 1.51
C GLU A 74 -1.50 1.58 1.52
N VAL A 75 -0.98 0.64 0.72
CA VAL A 75 -1.49 -0.73 0.61
C VAL A 75 -0.40 -1.69 1.05
N LEU A 76 -0.70 -2.54 2.02
CA LEU A 76 0.26 -3.42 2.67
C LEU A 76 -0.02 -4.89 2.36
N ARG A 77 1.01 -5.73 2.39
CA ARG A 77 0.83 -7.20 2.45
C ARG A 77 0.64 -7.61 3.90
N ASP A 78 -0.42 -8.36 4.18
CA ASP A 78 -0.60 -9.02 5.47
C ASP A 78 0.27 -10.29 5.59
N ALA A 79 0.23 -10.93 6.76
CA ALA A 79 0.98 -12.17 7.01
C ALA A 79 0.53 -13.35 6.13
N ALA A 80 -0.69 -13.32 5.59
CA ALA A 80 -1.21 -14.30 4.64
C ALA A 80 -0.87 -13.94 3.18
N GLY A 81 -0.15 -12.83 2.95
CA GLY A 81 0.25 -12.35 1.63
C GLY A 81 -0.84 -11.56 0.89
N ARG A 82 -1.99 -11.31 1.52
CA ARG A 82 -3.10 -10.54 0.94
C ARG A 82 -2.81 -9.05 0.98
N TRP A 83 -3.35 -8.32 0.01
CA TRP A 83 -3.30 -6.87 0.01
C TRP A 83 -4.39 -6.30 0.90
N VAL A 84 -4.00 -5.46 1.85
CA VAL A 84 -4.90 -4.79 2.77
C VAL A 84 -4.65 -3.28 2.75
N LEU A 85 -5.69 -2.50 2.98
CA LEU A 85 -5.53 -1.07 3.20
C LEU A 85 -4.70 -0.83 4.47
N GLY A 86 -3.60 -0.08 4.33
CA GLY A 86 -2.85 0.47 5.44
C GLY A 86 -3.42 1.82 5.86
N ARG A 87 -3.41 2.79 4.94
CA ARG A 87 -3.90 4.15 5.14
C ARG A 87 -4.45 4.74 3.85
N VAL A 88 -5.38 5.67 3.98
CA VAL A 88 -5.89 6.50 2.89
C VAL A 88 -5.88 7.96 3.34
N TYR A 89 -5.52 8.87 2.43
CA TYR A 89 -5.48 10.31 2.65
C TYR A 89 -6.19 11.04 1.52
N ASP A 90 -6.92 12.10 1.87
CA ASP A 90 -7.59 13.04 0.94
C ASP A 90 -6.66 14.16 0.48
#